data_AF-A0A1X7I3Z0-F1
#
_entry.id   AF-A0A1X7I3Z0-F1
#
_cell.length_a   1.000
_cell.length_b   1.000
_cell.length_c   1.000
_cell.angle_alpha   90.00
_cell.angle_beta   90.00
_cell.angle_gamma   90.00
#
_symmetry.space_group_name_H-M   'P 1'
#
loop_
_entity.id
_entity.type
_entity.pdbx_description
1 polymer ?
#
loop_
_entity_poly.entity_id
_entity_poly.type
_entity_poly.pdbx_seq_one_letter_code
_entity_poly.pdbx_strand_id
1 'polypeptide(L)'
;MTVLQNARTSFREGRTSQQEYSGATRLAARILSRIPSEPGTAVGNALTELQSVAPAAAVGVVATSFDPDGPEWNAATDKFTAACKSEGAEVGVSAWTGG
;
A
#
# COMPACT_ATOMS: atom_id res chain seq x y z
N MET A 1 -2.86 0.54 -3.19
CA MET A 1 -3.11 -0.71 -3.94
C MET A 1 -2.49 -0.66 -5.34
N THR A 2 -3.00 0.17 -6.25
CA THR A 2 -2.54 0.20 -7.65
C THR A 2 -1.04 0.42 -7.87
N VAL A 3 -0.44 1.43 -7.23
CA VAL A 3 1.00 1.73 -7.39
C VAL A 3 1.88 0.52 -7.01
N LEU A 4 1.58 -0.12 -5.88
CA LEU A 4 2.31 -1.29 -5.41
C LEU A 4 2.11 -2.49 -6.33
N GLN A 5 0.88 -2.71 -6.82
CA GLN A 5 0.61 -3.80 -7.75
C GLN A 5 1.38 -3.64 -9.06
N ASN A 6 1.38 -2.45 -9.65
CA ASN A 6 2.12 -2.21 -10.89
C ASN A 6 3.65 -2.28 -10.68
N ALA A 7 4.16 -1.74 -9.58
CA ALA A 7 5.59 -1.82 -9.24
C ALA A 7 6.04 -3.27 -9.00
N ARG A 8 5.21 -4.09 -8.35
CA ARG A 8 5.45 -5.52 -8.16
C ARG A 8 5.49 -6.27 -9.48
N THR A 9 4.53 -6.01 -10.36
CA THR A 9 4.47 -6.62 -11.70
C THR A 9 5.68 -6.23 -12.54
N SER A 10 6.01 -4.94 -12.64
CA SER A 10 7.16 -4.47 -13.41
C SER A 10 8.48 -5.03 -12.89
N PHE A 11 8.62 -5.16 -11.57
CA PHE A 11 9.81 -5.74 -10.95
C PHE A 11 9.93 -7.24 -11.25
N ARG A 12 8.84 -8.00 -11.12
CA ARG A 12 8.81 -9.44 -11.45
C ARG A 12 9.06 -9.74 -12.93
N GLU A 13 8.64 -8.85 -13.81
CA GLU A 13 8.91 -8.94 -15.25
C GLU A 13 10.31 -8.47 -15.64
N GLY A 14 11.12 -8.00 -14.68
CA GLY A 14 12.48 -7.52 -14.92
C GLY A 14 12.56 -6.17 -15.64
N ARG A 15 11.45 -5.41 -15.70
CA ARG A 15 11.39 -4.08 -16.36
C ARG A 15 11.93 -2.96 -15.48
N THR A 16 11.86 -3.13 -14.16
CA THR A 16 12.35 -2.16 -13.18
C THR A 16 13.36 -2.80 -12.24
N SER A 17 14.32 -2.02 -11.77
CA SER A 17 15.33 -2.40 -10.78
C SER A 17 14.77 -2.52 -9.36
N GLN A 18 15.56 -3.14 -8.46
CA GLN A 18 15.25 -3.17 -7.02
C GLN A 18 15.12 -1.75 -6.43
N GLN A 19 15.91 -0.79 -6.94
CA GLN A 19 15.87 0.59 -6.47
C GLN A 19 14.55 1.27 -6.85
N GLU A 20 14.08 1.07 -8.08
CA GLU A 20 12.80 1.60 -8.57
C GLU A 20 11.62 0.96 -7.83
N TYR A 21 11.64 -0.36 -7.63
CA TYR A 21 10.63 -1.06 -6.83
C TYR A 21 10.58 -0.50 -5.40
N SER A 22 11.74 -0.38 -4.75
CA SER A 22 11.82 0.15 -3.38
C SER A 22 11.37 1.62 -3.31
N GLY A 23 11.66 2.42 -4.33
CA GLY A 23 11.20 3.80 -4.45
C GLY A 23 9.67 3.89 -4.56
N ALA A 24 9.07 3.06 -5.40
CA ALA A 24 7.62 2.97 -5.55
C ALA A 24 6.94 2.55 -4.24
N THR A 25 7.52 1.59 -3.51
CA THR A 25 7.00 1.16 -2.20
C THR A 25 7.01 2.28 -1.17
N ARG A 26 8.09 3.09 -1.11
CA ARG A 26 8.15 4.27 -0.23
C ARG A 26 7.16 5.35 -0.64
N LEU A 27 6.95 5.56 -1.94
CA LEU A 27 5.95 6.50 -2.44
C LEU A 27 4.55 6.07 -2.02
N ALA A 28 4.22 4.78 -2.16
CA ALA A 28 2.93 4.24 -1.73
C ALA A 28 2.68 4.44 -0.23
N ALA A 29 3.67 4.17 0.64
CA ALA A 29 3.56 4.42 2.08
C ALA A 29 3.32 5.91 2.41
N ARG A 30 3.99 6.84 1.71
CA ARG A 30 3.77 8.28 1.89
C ARG A 30 2.40 8.75 1.44
N ILE A 31 1.85 8.16 0.37
CA ILE A 31 0.48 8.45 -0.07
C ILE A 31 -0.50 7.92 0.98
N LEU A 32 -0.32 6.67 1.40
CA LEU A 32 -1.16 6.01 2.40
C LEU A 32 -1.19 6.79 3.73
N SER A 33 -0.04 7.28 4.21
CA SER A 33 0.05 8.05 5.45
C SER A 33 -0.64 9.43 5.39
N ARG A 34 -1.04 9.90 4.21
CA ARG A 34 -1.75 11.17 4.01
C ARG A 34 -3.26 11.00 3.87
N ILE A 35 -3.75 9.77 3.77
CA ILE A 35 -5.19 9.50 3.73
C ILE A 35 -5.74 9.76 5.13
N PRO A 36 -6.70 10.69 5.29
CA PRO A 36 -7.31 10.92 6.60
C PRO A 36 -8.04 9.65 7.04
N SER A 37 -7.72 9.15 8.22
CA SER A 37 -8.52 8.13 8.88
C SER A 37 -9.55 8.80 9.80
N GLU A 38 -10.74 8.21 9.88
CA GLU A 38 -11.79 8.62 10.82
C GLU A 38 -11.87 7.57 11.94
N PRO A 39 -11.18 7.80 13.09
CA PRO A 39 -11.14 6.83 14.18
C PRO A 39 -12.54 6.52 14.71
N GLY A 40 -12.80 5.24 15.02
CA GLY A 40 -14.10 4.79 15.51
C GLY A 40 -15.03 4.22 14.43
N THR A 41 -14.75 4.45 13.14
CA THR A 41 -15.40 3.73 12.04
C THR A 41 -14.64 2.44 11.70
N ALA A 42 -15.33 1.42 11.17
CA ALA A 42 -14.67 0.18 10.75
C ALA A 42 -13.58 0.44 9.69
N VAL A 43 -13.92 1.27 8.69
CA VAL A 43 -13.00 1.68 7.62
C VAL A 43 -11.82 2.49 8.16
N GLY A 44 -12.06 3.47 9.03
CA GLY A 44 -11.00 4.31 9.61
C GLY A 44 -10.06 3.54 10.53
N ASN A 45 -10.59 2.58 11.30
CA ASN A 45 -9.77 1.69 12.13
C ASN A 45 -8.90 0.77 11.26
N ALA A 46 -9.48 0.17 10.20
CA ALA A 46 -8.73 -0.66 9.27
C ALA A 46 -7.68 0.15 8.47
N LEU A 47 -7.99 1.39 8.09
CA LEU A 47 -7.04 2.30 7.45
C LEU A 47 -5.87 2.65 8.39
N THR A 48 -6.15 2.90 9.67
CA THR A 48 -5.12 3.20 10.68
C THR A 48 -4.18 2.00 10.88
N GLU A 49 -4.72 0.78 10.87
CA GLU A 49 -3.91 -0.45 10.93
C GLU A 49 -3.05 -0.61 9.67
N LEU A 50 -3.62 -0.39 8.48
CA LEU A 50 -2.90 -0.42 7.22
C LEU A 50 -1.76 0.61 7.17
N GLN A 51 -2.00 1.82 7.68
CA GLN A 51 -0.99 2.88 7.82
C GLN A 51 0.13 2.49 8.79
N SER A 52 -0.18 1.70 9.82
CA SER A 52 0.79 1.22 10.82
C SER A 52 1.69 0.11 10.28
N VAL A 53 1.17 -0.74 9.39
CA VAL A 53 1.96 -1.78 8.71
C VAL A 53 2.92 -1.18 7.68
N ALA A 54 2.53 -0.08 7.02
CA ALA A 54 3.34 0.59 6.01
C ALA A 54 3.70 2.03 6.43
N PRO A 55 4.52 2.21 7.48
CA PRO A 55 4.84 3.53 7.98
C PRO A 55 5.67 4.30 6.94
N ALA A 56 5.30 5.55 6.68
CA ALA A 56 6.03 6.38 5.74
C ALA A 56 7.48 6.58 6.18
N ALA A 57 8.42 6.28 5.28
CA ALA A 57 9.84 6.50 5.54
C ALA A 57 10.10 8.00 5.77
N ALA A 58 10.86 8.32 6.82
CA ALA A 58 11.30 9.67 7.13
C ALA A 58 12.09 10.28 5.96
N VAL A 59 12.14 11.62 5.91
CA VAL A 59 12.91 12.34 4.89
C VAL A 59 14.38 11.92 4.98
N GLY A 60 14.98 11.57 3.83
CA GLY A 60 16.38 11.11 3.76
C GLY A 60 16.57 9.61 4.02
N VAL A 61 15.55 8.87 4.45
CA VAL A 61 15.64 7.41 4.65
C VAL A 61 15.39 6.67 3.35
N VAL A 62 16.39 5.89 2.94
CA VAL A 62 16.37 5.06 1.72
C VAL A 62 16.04 3.59 2.07
N ALA A 63 15.72 3.25 3.32
CA ALA A 63 15.21 1.92 3.64
C ALA A 63 13.67 1.89 3.47
N THR A 64 13.14 0.79 2.94
CA THR A 64 11.70 0.51 2.98
C THR A 64 11.41 -0.15 4.32
N SER A 65 10.38 0.34 5.03
CA SER A 65 10.03 -0.08 6.40
C SER A 65 9.09 -1.28 6.47
N PHE A 66 8.55 -1.73 5.32
CA PHE A 66 7.60 -2.82 5.24
C PHE A 66 7.78 -3.62 3.95
N ASP A 67 7.30 -4.87 3.97
CA ASP A 67 7.27 -5.75 2.81
C ASP A 67 5.86 -5.76 2.19
N PRO A 68 5.66 -5.20 0.98
CA PRO A 68 4.36 -5.24 0.29
C PRO A 68 4.00 -6.63 -0.25
N ASP A 69 4.91 -7.60 -0.19
CA ASP A 69 4.65 -9.02 -0.47
C ASP A 69 4.40 -9.84 0.82
N GLY A 70 4.64 -9.24 1.99
CA GLY A 70 4.62 -9.91 3.29
C GLY A 70 3.22 -10.18 3.85
N PRO A 71 3.10 -11.11 4.82
CA PRO A 71 1.82 -11.50 5.39
C PRO A 71 1.11 -10.36 6.14
N GLU A 72 1.87 -9.46 6.79
CA GLU A 72 1.31 -8.32 7.53
C GLU A 72 0.61 -7.34 6.58
N TRP A 73 1.23 -7.05 5.44
CA TRP A 73 0.64 -6.18 4.42
C TRP A 73 -0.64 -6.79 3.82
N ASN A 74 -0.60 -8.08 3.47
CA ASN A 74 -1.75 -8.77 2.91
C ASN A 74 -2.92 -8.79 3.91
N ALA A 75 -2.67 -9.15 5.17
CA ALA A 75 -3.70 -9.19 6.20
C ALA A 75 -4.36 -7.82 6.45
N ALA A 76 -3.56 -6.74 6.57
CA ALA A 76 -4.08 -5.40 6.77
C ALA A 76 -4.87 -4.89 5.55
N THR A 77 -4.41 -5.23 4.35
CA THR A 77 -5.07 -4.88 3.09
C THR A 77 -6.42 -5.60 2.94
N ASP A 78 -6.49 -6.88 3.30
CA ASP A 78 -7.72 -7.66 3.28
C ASP A 78 -8.74 -7.09 4.27
N LYS A 79 -8.28 -6.73 5.48
CA LYS A 79 -9.12 -6.10 6.50
C LYS A 79 -9.68 -4.76 6.03
N PHE A 80 -8.85 -3.91 5.44
CA PHE A 80 -9.29 -2.63 4.88
C PHE A 80 -10.29 -2.82 3.74
N THR A 81 -10.01 -3.72 2.81
CA THR A 81 -10.90 -4.02 1.68
C THR A 81 -12.24 -4.59 2.15
N ALA A 82 -12.24 -5.47 3.15
CA ALA A 82 -13.45 -6.01 3.75
C ALA A 82 -14.29 -4.93 4.44
N ALA A 83 -13.67 -4.00 5.17
CA ALA A 83 -14.36 -2.88 5.81
C ALA A 83 -14.97 -1.92 4.78
N CYS A 84 -14.26 -1.61 3.70
CA CYS A 84 -14.79 -0.80 2.61
C CYS A 84 -15.98 -1.50 1.91
N LYS A 85 -15.90 -2.82 1.71
CA LYS A 85 -16.99 -3.63 1.14
C LYS A 85 -18.24 -3.65 2.01
N SER A 86 -18.11 -3.73 3.34
CA SER A 86 -19.29 -3.72 4.23
C SER A 86 -20.05 -2.38 4.20
N GLU A 87 -19.35 -1.29 3.85
CA GLU A 87 -19.96 0.04 3.64
C GLU A 87 -20.42 0.26 2.19
N GLY A 88 -20.39 -0.77 1.33
CA GLY A 88 -20.82 -0.68 -0.07
C GLY A 88 -19.84 0.05 -1.00
N ALA A 89 -18.61 0.32 -0.55
CA ALA A 89 -17.58 1.06 -1.29
C ALA A 89 -16.39 0.15 -1.65
N GLU A 90 -16.56 -0.76 -2.60
CA GLU A 90 -15.52 -1.74 -2.95
C GLU A 90 -14.21 -1.08 -3.45
N VAL A 91 -13.06 -1.61 -3.00
CA VAL A 91 -11.74 -1.10 -3.39
C VAL A 91 -11.39 -1.65 -4.77
N GLY A 92 -11.27 -0.76 -5.75
CA GLY A 92 -10.79 -1.09 -7.10
C GLY A 92 -9.26 -1.04 -7.21
N VAL A 93 -8.69 -1.91 -8.05
CA VAL A 93 -7.28 -1.84 -8.46
C VAL A 93 -7.18 -1.75 -9.97
N SER A 94 -6.61 -0.64 -10.46
CA SER A 94 -6.44 -0.40 -11.90
C SER A 94 -5.03 -0.76 -12.35
N ALA A 95 -4.80 -2.03 -12.67
CA ALA A 95 -3.50 -2.46 -13.19
C ALA A 95 -3.21 -1.85 -14.57
N TRP A 96 -1.96 -1.45 -14.81
CA TRP A 96 -1.46 -1.08 -16.14
C TRP A 96 -0.08 -1.67 -16.36
N THR A 97 0.20 -2.09 -17.59
CA THR A 97 1.47 -2.71 -17.98
C THR A 97 2.55 -1.68 -18.36
N GLY A 98 2.22 -0.39 -18.48
CA GLY A 98 3.18 0.64 -18.89
C GLY A 98 4.17 1.07 -17.79
N GLY A 99 5.45 1.00 -18.11
CA GLY A 99 6.60 1.51 -17.35
C GLY A 99 7.76 1.71 -18.29
#